data_AF-A0AAJ1U1U6-F1
#
_entry.id   AF-A0AAJ1U1U6-F1
#
_cell.length_a   1.000
_cell.length_b   1.000
_cell.length_c   1.000
_cell.angle_alpha   90.00
_cell.angle_beta   90.00
_cell.angle_gamma   90.00
#
_symmetry.space_group_name_H-M   'P 1'
#
loop_
_entity.id
_entity.type
_entity.pdbx_description
1 polymer ?
#
loop_
_entity_poly.entity_id
_entity_poly.type
_entity_poly.pdbx_seq_one_letter_code
_entity_poly.pdbx_strand_id
1 'polypeptide(L)'
;MDDEGADYRGRVPPPTPAIPPPSAAGAVGHRAHASILHLDLDAFFAAVEQRDKPSLRGKPVVVGGTSGRGVVATASYEARAFGVRSAMSTREARARCPHAAYLRGRFDAYREASGVVMGILRSVSPMVEPLSLDEAFVDLAAADDPLLPDLEPATVRTFAEALRARVHEATGGLTASVGIGTSKLVAKIASDLDKPDGLVLVPPGGEQELLRPMAVTVIPGVGPATAERLRRAGVRTVADLESLSVDELVRQVGTAHGRSLHELARAHDLRPVVAEREAKSVSVESTYEHDITDPAVMADVLTRQATGVATRLAAAGLSGRTVTIKVRFSDFTTLNRSATLPAPVDAAGPIARVARTLLGDLVGAAERDVRSGVRLLGVGVSGLADWVQDDLFSVLEAEAAVATGTDPGEDASTDEPTTADVPPGAPAPEPPREWAAGADVEHDEHGRGWVWGAGRGVVTVRFETATTPPGPVRSFRADDPALRPWVRPVPVADPLDPLAVPEGVDPVVPVEEPREPSGGMA
;
A
#
# COMPACT_ATOMS: atom_id res chain seq x y z
N MET A 1 -2.26 -34.52 -26.09
CA MET A 1 -1.07 -35.38 -26.08
C MET A 1 -0.40 -35.13 -24.76
N ASP A 2 -0.63 -36.12 -23.90
CA ASP A 2 -0.04 -36.44 -22.61
C ASP A 2 -0.08 -35.39 -21.49
N ASP A 3 -1.00 -35.70 -20.58
CA ASP A 3 -1.33 -35.12 -19.30
C ASP A 3 -0.39 -35.74 -18.25
N GLU A 4 0.62 -34.98 -17.81
CA GLU A 4 1.39 -35.28 -16.59
C GLU A 4 1.13 -34.18 -15.57
N GLY A 5 0.16 -34.44 -14.70
CA GLY A 5 -0.02 -33.69 -13.46
C GLY A 5 1.22 -33.85 -12.59
N ALA A 6 2.03 -32.80 -12.52
CA ALA A 6 3.16 -32.72 -11.60
C ALA A 6 2.62 -32.65 -10.16
N ASP A 7 2.86 -33.72 -9.40
CA ASP A 7 2.64 -33.81 -7.97
C ASP A 7 3.53 -32.79 -7.23
N TYR A 8 2.92 -31.73 -6.69
CA TYR A 8 3.59 -30.60 -6.03
C TYR A 8 4.00 -30.89 -4.57
N ARG A 9 4.49 -32.10 -4.30
CA ARG A 9 5.04 -32.50 -2.98
C ARG A 9 6.53 -32.78 -3.10
N GLY A 10 7.37 -31.74 -3.19
CA GLY A 10 8.79 -32.03 -3.46
C GLY A 10 9.80 -30.90 -3.36
N ARG A 11 9.59 -29.87 -2.53
CA ARG A 11 10.72 -29.08 -2.00
C ARG A 11 10.49 -28.81 -0.52
N VAL A 12 11.17 -29.59 0.31
CA VAL A 12 11.26 -29.37 1.75
C VAL A 12 11.91 -27.99 1.96
N PRO A 13 11.22 -27.02 2.60
CA PRO A 13 11.86 -25.78 3.00
C PRO A 13 13.07 -26.08 3.90
N PRO A 14 14.11 -25.23 3.92
CA PRO A 14 15.20 -25.41 4.88
C PRO A 14 14.59 -25.55 6.30
N PRO A 15 15.13 -26.44 7.15
CA PRO A 15 14.56 -26.67 8.47
C PRO A 15 14.46 -25.35 9.21
N THR A 16 13.26 -25.02 9.69
CA THR A 16 13.02 -23.91 10.61
C THR A 16 14.03 -24.05 11.75
N PRO A 17 14.88 -23.05 12.02
CA PRO A 17 15.83 -23.14 13.10
C PRO A 17 15.07 -23.46 14.39
N ALA A 18 15.49 -24.53 15.07
CA ALA A 18 14.85 -24.96 16.30
C ALA A 18 14.90 -23.81 17.31
N ILE A 19 13.73 -23.45 17.84
CA ILE A 19 13.62 -22.39 18.84
C ILE A 19 14.22 -22.92 20.15
N PRO A 20 15.29 -22.31 20.67
CA PRO A 20 15.94 -22.76 21.89
C PRO A 20 15.05 -22.49 23.13
N PRO A 21 15.20 -23.27 24.22
CA PRO A 21 14.48 -23.03 25.45
C PRO A 21 14.87 -21.69 26.09
N PRO A 22 13.97 -21.05 26.87
CA PRO A 22 14.20 -19.73 27.44
C PRO A 22 15.42 -19.71 28.38
N SER A 23 16.34 -18.78 28.15
CA SER A 23 17.45 -18.50 29.07
C SER A 23 16.95 -17.73 30.30
N ALA A 24 17.31 -18.20 31.49
CA ALA A 24 16.94 -17.57 32.76
C ALA A 24 17.77 -16.29 33.03
N ALA A 25 17.49 -15.22 32.30
CA ALA A 25 17.95 -13.88 32.64
C ALA A 25 16.93 -12.86 32.12
N GLY A 26 16.15 -12.28 33.02
CA GLY A 26 15.29 -11.14 32.71
C GLY A 26 16.14 -9.94 32.29
N ALA A 27 16.30 -9.76 30.98
CA ALA A 27 16.99 -8.63 30.41
C ALA A 27 16.03 -7.43 30.32
N VAL A 28 16.51 -6.27 30.77
CA VAL A 28 15.82 -4.99 30.71
C VAL A 28 15.44 -4.70 29.25
N GLY A 29 14.15 -4.74 28.93
CA GLY A 29 13.63 -4.37 27.60
C GLY A 29 12.70 -5.38 26.93
N HIS A 30 12.52 -6.58 27.48
CA HIS A 30 11.61 -7.58 26.93
C HIS A 30 10.29 -7.68 27.72
N ARG A 31 9.18 -7.89 27.01
CA ARG A 31 7.91 -8.25 27.64
C ARG A 31 8.04 -9.62 28.34
N ALA A 32 7.35 -9.78 29.46
CA ALA A 32 7.35 -11.04 30.21
C ALA A 32 6.70 -12.21 29.43
N HIS A 33 5.80 -11.89 28.49
CA HIS A 33 5.09 -12.85 27.65
C HIS A 33 5.27 -12.52 26.17
N ALA A 34 5.22 -13.55 25.31
CA ALA A 34 5.16 -13.39 23.87
C ALA A 34 3.73 -13.00 23.45
N SER A 35 3.39 -11.72 23.65
CA SER A 35 2.03 -11.20 23.43
C SER A 35 1.89 -10.39 22.14
N ILE A 36 2.96 -10.12 21.39
CA ILE A 36 2.86 -9.40 20.13
C ILE A 36 2.69 -10.42 19.02
N LEU A 37 1.57 -10.34 18.31
CA LEU A 37 1.25 -11.14 17.14
C LEU A 37 1.44 -10.29 15.88
N HIS A 38 2.07 -10.85 14.86
CA HIS A 38 2.09 -10.32 13.50
C HIS A 38 1.40 -11.33 12.59
N LEU A 39 0.35 -10.89 11.90
CA LEU A 39 -0.33 -11.66 10.87
C LEU A 39 0.00 -11.07 9.51
N ASP A 40 0.33 -11.91 8.54
CA ASP A 40 0.67 -11.53 7.16
C ASP A 40 -0.01 -12.50 6.17
N LEU A 41 -0.85 -11.97 5.27
CA LEU A 41 -1.55 -12.77 4.27
C LEU A 41 -0.62 -13.27 3.17
N ASP A 42 -0.67 -14.57 2.93
CA ASP A 42 0.24 -15.27 2.05
C ASP A 42 0.05 -14.90 0.57
N ALA A 43 1.10 -14.31 -0.02
CA ALA A 43 1.10 -13.89 -1.42
C ALA A 43 -0.19 -13.13 -1.81
N PHE A 44 -0.65 -12.25 -0.92
CA PHE A 44 -2.02 -11.77 -0.83
C PHE A 44 -2.75 -11.50 -2.15
N PHE A 45 -2.24 -10.59 -2.99
CA PHE A 45 -2.93 -10.26 -4.24
C PHE A 45 -3.03 -11.46 -5.19
N ALA A 46 -1.97 -12.28 -5.29
CA ALA A 46 -2.01 -13.47 -6.13
C ALA A 46 -2.97 -14.53 -5.56
N ALA A 47 -3.01 -14.70 -4.24
CA ALA A 47 -3.94 -15.61 -3.58
C ALA A 47 -5.41 -15.18 -3.78
N VAL A 48 -5.72 -13.89 -3.71
CA VAL A 48 -7.07 -13.37 -4.03
C VAL A 48 -7.43 -13.66 -5.49
N GLU A 49 -6.50 -13.44 -6.43
CA GLU A 49 -6.74 -13.77 -7.84
C GLU A 49 -6.95 -15.28 -8.06
N GLN A 50 -6.19 -16.16 -7.39
CA GLN A 50 -6.37 -17.61 -7.47
C GLN A 50 -7.67 -18.10 -6.81
N ARG A 51 -8.08 -17.47 -5.70
CA ARG A 51 -9.37 -17.73 -5.04
C ARG A 51 -10.52 -17.42 -5.99
N ASP A 52 -10.51 -16.22 -6.57
CA ASP A 52 -11.59 -15.67 -7.38
C ASP A 52 -11.64 -16.24 -8.81
N LYS A 53 -10.51 -16.76 -9.32
CA LYS A 53 -10.36 -17.31 -10.67
C LYS A 53 -9.91 -18.77 -10.56
N PRO A 54 -10.84 -19.73 -10.37
CA PRO A 54 -10.54 -21.13 -10.10
C PRO A 54 -9.56 -21.79 -11.07
N SER A 55 -9.53 -21.35 -12.33
CA SER A 55 -8.58 -21.86 -13.32
C SER A 55 -7.11 -21.47 -13.07
N LEU A 56 -6.85 -20.53 -12.16
CA LEU A 56 -5.51 -20.08 -11.76
C LEU A 56 -4.98 -20.76 -10.49
N ARG A 57 -5.82 -21.51 -9.76
CA ARG A 57 -5.40 -22.26 -8.56
C ARG A 57 -4.26 -23.23 -8.91
N GLY A 58 -3.19 -23.22 -8.13
CA GLY A 58 -2.01 -24.06 -8.39
C GLY A 58 -1.15 -23.60 -9.58
N LYS A 59 -1.44 -22.44 -10.19
CA LYS A 59 -0.69 -21.92 -11.34
C LYS A 59 0.13 -20.69 -10.98
N PRO A 60 1.28 -20.45 -11.66
CA PRO A 60 2.03 -19.21 -11.50
C PRO A 60 1.18 -17.98 -11.86
N VAL A 61 0.87 -17.17 -10.86
CA VAL A 61 0.21 -15.86 -10.98
C VAL A 61 1.18 -14.75 -10.55
N VAL A 62 1.21 -13.68 -11.34
CA VAL A 62 1.95 -12.45 -11.09
C VAL A 62 1.01 -11.26 -11.20
N VAL A 63 0.83 -10.52 -10.12
CA VAL A 63 0.03 -9.30 -10.07
C VAL A 63 0.97 -8.09 -10.10
N GLY A 64 0.69 -7.12 -10.96
CA GLY A 64 1.48 -5.88 -11.00
C GLY A 64 1.25 -5.03 -12.25
N GLY A 65 2.20 -4.14 -12.53
CA GLY A 65 2.20 -3.39 -13.77
C GLY A 65 2.51 -4.35 -14.94
N THR A 66 1.59 -4.47 -15.89
CA THR A 66 1.74 -5.41 -17.03
C THR A 66 2.53 -4.82 -18.20
N SER A 67 2.77 -3.49 -18.19
CA SER A 67 3.52 -2.76 -19.21
C SER A 67 5.04 -3.01 -19.13
N GLY A 68 5.79 -2.53 -20.13
CA GLY A 68 7.25 -2.67 -20.20
C GLY A 68 8.03 -1.98 -19.07
N ARG A 69 7.39 -1.07 -18.34
CA ARG A 69 7.94 -0.36 -17.16
C ARG A 69 7.33 -0.82 -15.83
N GLY A 70 6.44 -1.81 -15.89
CA GLY A 70 5.77 -2.35 -14.72
C GLY A 70 6.71 -3.10 -13.78
N VAL A 71 6.27 -3.22 -12.53
CA VAL A 71 6.90 -4.02 -11.49
C VAL A 71 5.89 -5.03 -10.95
N VAL A 72 6.42 -6.16 -10.47
CA VAL A 72 5.65 -7.17 -9.75
C VAL A 72 5.27 -6.59 -8.38
N ALA A 73 3.96 -6.45 -8.13
CA ALA A 73 3.45 -6.14 -6.81
C ALA A 73 3.51 -7.41 -5.94
N THR A 74 2.97 -8.51 -6.46
CA THR A 74 2.93 -9.80 -5.77
C THR A 74 3.13 -10.94 -6.76
N ALA A 75 3.88 -11.95 -6.34
CA ALA A 75 4.01 -13.22 -7.05
C ALA A 75 3.51 -14.34 -6.14
N SER A 76 2.68 -15.23 -6.70
CA SER A 76 2.28 -16.51 -6.12
C SER A 76 3.48 -17.39 -5.78
N TYR A 77 3.32 -18.36 -4.88
CA TYR A 77 4.40 -19.29 -4.51
C TYR A 77 4.87 -20.11 -5.71
N GLU A 78 3.95 -20.48 -6.61
CA GLU A 78 4.22 -21.16 -7.87
C GLU A 78 5.12 -20.31 -8.78
N ALA A 79 4.87 -18.99 -8.88
CA ALA A 79 5.74 -18.08 -9.62
C ALA A 79 7.09 -17.85 -8.91
N ARG A 80 7.11 -17.82 -7.57
CA ARG A 80 8.34 -17.68 -6.78
C ARG A 80 9.30 -18.85 -6.98
N ALA A 81 8.80 -20.06 -7.27
CA ALA A 81 9.63 -21.21 -7.63
C ALA A 81 10.49 -20.98 -8.88
N PHE A 82 10.04 -20.12 -9.81
CA PHE A 82 10.81 -19.65 -10.97
C PHE A 82 11.71 -18.45 -10.66
N GLY A 83 11.83 -18.06 -9.39
CA GLY A 83 12.63 -16.94 -8.94
C GLY A 83 12.00 -15.57 -9.19
N VAL A 84 10.70 -15.49 -9.50
CA VAL A 84 9.94 -14.23 -9.55
C VAL A 84 9.71 -13.72 -8.12
N ARG A 85 9.88 -12.41 -7.91
CA ARG A 85 9.77 -11.78 -6.58
C ARG A 85 9.06 -10.43 -6.68
N SER A 86 8.46 -9.97 -5.59
CA SER A 86 7.95 -8.60 -5.49
C SER A 86 9.05 -7.58 -5.76
N ALA A 87 8.66 -6.41 -6.28
CA ALA A 87 9.54 -5.33 -6.77
C ALA A 87 10.46 -5.70 -7.95
N MET A 88 10.42 -6.94 -8.47
CA MET A 88 11.08 -7.32 -9.72
C MET A 88 10.42 -6.61 -10.90
N SER A 89 11.20 -6.21 -11.92
CA SER A 89 10.62 -5.68 -13.15
C SER A 89 9.76 -6.74 -13.85
N THR A 90 8.63 -6.35 -14.43
CA THR A 90 7.75 -7.29 -15.16
C THR A 90 8.47 -7.94 -16.34
N ARG A 91 9.43 -7.23 -16.96
CA ARG A 91 10.30 -7.78 -18.01
C ARG A 91 11.11 -8.97 -17.50
N GLU A 92 11.81 -8.79 -16.38
CA GLU A 92 12.60 -9.86 -15.76
C GLU A 92 11.70 -11.01 -15.30
N ALA A 93 10.54 -10.70 -14.72
CA ALA A 93 9.56 -11.72 -14.34
C ALA A 93 9.12 -12.55 -15.54
N ARG A 94 8.81 -11.92 -16.69
CA ARG A 94 8.43 -12.60 -17.95
C ARG A 94 9.56 -13.46 -18.53
N ALA A 95 10.80 -13.00 -18.40
CA ALA A 95 11.96 -13.80 -18.81
C ALA A 95 12.09 -15.08 -17.95
N ARG A 96 11.83 -14.98 -16.64
CA ARG A 96 11.91 -16.10 -15.69
C ARG A 96 10.74 -17.07 -15.77
N CYS A 97 9.52 -16.55 -15.91
CA CYS A 97 8.29 -17.33 -15.87
C CYS A 97 7.32 -16.89 -16.99
N PRO A 98 7.64 -17.18 -18.27
CA PRO A 98 6.87 -16.68 -19.41
C PRO A 98 5.42 -17.20 -19.46
N HIS A 99 5.15 -18.33 -18.82
CA HIS A 99 3.85 -19.00 -18.77
C HIS A 99 2.98 -18.56 -17.58
N ALA A 100 3.45 -17.65 -16.72
CA ALA A 100 2.64 -17.11 -15.64
C ALA A 100 1.45 -16.29 -16.16
N ALA A 101 0.36 -16.28 -15.39
CA ALA A 101 -0.73 -15.33 -15.58
C ALA A 101 -0.30 -13.95 -15.04
N TYR A 102 -0.14 -12.98 -15.95
CA TYR A 102 0.19 -11.59 -15.60
C TYR A 102 -1.09 -10.76 -15.53
N LEU A 103 -1.47 -10.36 -14.32
CA LEU A 103 -2.73 -9.68 -14.04
C LEU A 103 -2.49 -8.25 -13.55
N ARG A 104 -3.39 -7.34 -13.93
CA ARG A 104 -3.48 -6.02 -13.30
C ARG A 104 -4.18 -6.16 -11.95
N GLY A 105 -3.79 -5.35 -10.96
CA GLY A 105 -4.37 -5.42 -9.61
C GLY A 105 -5.84 -4.98 -9.55
N ARG A 106 -6.70 -5.81 -8.93
CA ARG A 106 -8.09 -5.47 -8.56
C ARG A 106 -8.16 -4.98 -7.11
N PHE A 107 -7.72 -3.74 -6.87
CA PHE A 107 -7.58 -3.20 -5.50
C PHE A 107 -8.87 -3.21 -4.68
N ASP A 108 -10.04 -3.13 -5.29
CA ASP A 108 -11.30 -3.20 -4.55
C ASP A 108 -11.51 -4.59 -3.93
N ALA A 109 -11.23 -5.67 -4.69
CA ALA A 109 -11.25 -7.04 -4.17
C ALA A 109 -10.20 -7.25 -3.07
N TYR A 110 -9.04 -6.58 -3.19
CA TYR A 110 -7.98 -6.66 -2.17
C TYR A 110 -8.39 -5.91 -0.88
N ARG A 111 -9.03 -4.74 -0.99
CA ARG A 111 -9.54 -4.01 0.18
C ARG A 111 -10.68 -4.76 0.86
N GLU A 112 -11.58 -5.39 0.10
CA GLU A 112 -12.64 -6.23 0.65
C GLU A 112 -12.06 -7.39 1.47
N ALA A 113 -11.14 -8.17 0.89
CA ALA A 113 -10.50 -9.28 1.59
C ALA A 113 -9.71 -8.80 2.83
N SER A 114 -9.00 -7.67 2.72
CA SER A 114 -8.32 -7.03 3.85
C SER A 114 -9.30 -6.62 4.95
N GLY A 115 -10.43 -6.02 4.59
CA GLY A 115 -11.47 -5.56 5.52
C GLY A 115 -12.01 -6.70 6.39
N VAL A 116 -12.26 -7.87 5.79
CA VAL A 116 -12.66 -9.09 6.53
C VAL A 116 -11.60 -9.49 7.55
N VAL A 117 -10.34 -9.58 7.14
CA VAL A 117 -9.23 -9.98 8.03
C VAL A 117 -9.03 -8.97 9.15
N MET A 118 -8.99 -7.69 8.84
CA MET A 118 -8.84 -6.62 9.83
C MET A 118 -10.03 -6.55 10.80
N GLY A 119 -11.24 -6.86 10.33
CA GLY A 119 -12.43 -7.01 11.17
C GLY A 119 -12.28 -8.15 12.18
N ILE A 120 -11.78 -9.32 11.74
CA ILE A 120 -11.48 -10.44 12.64
C ILE A 120 -10.44 -10.05 13.68
N LEU A 121 -9.35 -9.39 13.27
CA LEU A 121 -8.30 -8.96 14.21
C LEU A 121 -8.85 -7.97 15.25
N ARG A 122 -9.69 -7.01 14.84
CA ARG A 122 -10.34 -6.05 15.76
C ARG A 122 -11.36 -6.70 16.69
N SER A 123 -11.97 -7.81 16.27
CA SER A 123 -12.85 -8.59 17.16
C SER A 123 -12.09 -9.33 18.26
N VAL A 124 -10.78 -9.54 18.09
CA VAL A 124 -9.91 -10.21 19.06
C VAL A 124 -9.32 -9.21 20.05
N SER A 125 -8.83 -8.08 19.56
CA SER A 125 -8.13 -7.09 20.37
C SER A 125 -8.44 -5.67 19.89
N PRO A 126 -8.61 -4.70 20.80
CA PRO A 126 -8.68 -3.29 20.44
C PRO A 126 -7.32 -2.75 19.96
N MET A 127 -6.22 -3.45 20.25
CA MET A 127 -4.86 -3.02 19.90
C MET A 127 -4.39 -3.69 18.60
N VAL A 128 -4.91 -3.22 17.47
CA VAL A 128 -4.55 -3.68 16.12
C VAL A 128 -3.91 -2.54 15.34
N GLU A 129 -2.69 -2.73 14.87
CA GLU A 129 -1.96 -1.77 14.03
C GLU A 129 -1.80 -2.34 12.61
N PRO A 130 -2.60 -1.92 11.63
CA PRO A 130 -2.40 -2.27 10.23
C PRO A 130 -1.11 -1.62 9.69
N LEU A 131 -0.27 -2.40 9.02
CA LEU A 131 0.91 -1.89 8.29
C LEU A 131 0.61 -1.68 6.81
N SER A 132 -0.21 -2.57 6.24
CA SER A 132 -0.65 -2.58 4.84
C SER A 132 -2.03 -3.25 4.73
N LEU A 133 -2.47 -3.59 3.51
CA LEU A 133 -3.70 -4.35 3.30
C LEU A 133 -3.60 -5.80 3.81
N ASP A 134 -2.39 -6.37 3.83
CA ASP A 134 -2.15 -7.78 4.11
C ASP A 134 -1.50 -8.07 5.46
N GLU A 135 -1.01 -7.07 6.19
CA GLU A 135 -0.33 -7.29 7.47
C GLU A 135 -0.76 -6.32 8.57
N ALA A 136 -0.80 -6.85 9.79
CA ALA A 136 -1.06 -6.10 11.00
C ALA A 136 -0.31 -6.68 12.21
N PHE A 137 0.06 -5.80 13.15
CA PHE A 137 0.40 -6.20 14.51
C PHE A 137 -0.85 -6.22 15.39
N VAL A 138 -0.89 -7.15 16.34
CA VAL A 138 -1.93 -7.25 17.36
C VAL A 138 -1.25 -7.41 18.73
N ASP A 139 -1.67 -6.64 19.72
CA ASP A 139 -1.27 -6.87 21.11
C ASP A 139 -2.29 -7.81 21.78
N LEU A 140 -1.86 -9.06 21.98
CA LEU A 140 -2.64 -10.09 22.64
C LEU A 140 -2.80 -9.85 24.14
N ALA A 141 -1.95 -9.02 24.75
CA ALA A 141 -2.12 -8.66 26.16
C ALA A 141 -3.33 -7.74 26.40
N ALA A 142 -3.84 -7.11 25.34
CA ALA A 142 -5.06 -6.30 25.38
C ALA A 142 -6.28 -7.05 24.78
N ALA A 143 -6.10 -8.31 24.36
CA ALA A 143 -7.17 -9.09 23.73
C ALA A 143 -8.28 -9.43 24.72
N ASP A 144 -9.49 -9.54 24.20
CA ASP A 144 -10.70 -9.97 24.92
C ASP A 144 -11.36 -11.10 24.10
N ASP A 145 -10.62 -12.20 23.92
CA ASP A 145 -11.09 -13.39 23.19
C ASP A 145 -11.16 -14.58 24.17
N PRO A 146 -12.31 -15.29 24.27
CA PRO A 146 -12.47 -16.44 25.17
C PRO A 146 -11.47 -17.59 24.93
N LEU A 147 -10.89 -17.69 23.73
CA LEU A 147 -9.86 -18.67 23.41
C LEU A 147 -8.46 -18.28 23.91
N LEU A 148 -8.31 -17.08 24.49
CA LEU A 148 -7.06 -16.56 25.03
C LEU A 148 -7.22 -16.13 26.51
N PRO A 149 -7.53 -17.07 27.44
CA PRO A 149 -7.70 -16.76 28.86
C PRO A 149 -6.40 -16.35 29.57
N ASP A 150 -5.24 -16.71 29.01
CA ASP A 150 -3.92 -16.37 29.52
C ASP A 150 -2.91 -16.24 28.36
N LEU A 151 -1.70 -15.77 28.69
CA LEU A 151 -0.60 -15.60 27.74
C LEU A 151 0.45 -16.72 27.85
N GLU A 152 0.05 -17.90 28.32
CA GLU A 152 0.95 -19.06 28.33
C GLU A 152 1.20 -19.56 26.89
N PRO A 153 2.42 -20.01 26.55
CA PRO A 153 2.78 -20.35 25.16
C PRO A 153 1.85 -21.37 24.50
N ALA A 154 1.31 -22.33 25.25
CA ALA A 154 0.39 -23.34 24.72
C ALA A 154 -0.98 -22.75 24.35
N THR A 155 -1.50 -21.87 25.21
CA THR A 155 -2.75 -21.14 25.00
C THR A 155 -2.64 -20.21 23.80
N VAL A 156 -1.58 -19.40 23.76
CA VAL A 156 -1.30 -18.45 22.67
C VAL A 156 -1.17 -19.17 21.32
N ARG A 157 -0.49 -20.33 21.28
CA ARG A 157 -0.38 -21.15 20.07
C ARG A 157 -1.74 -21.65 19.60
N THR A 158 -2.53 -22.23 20.51
CA THR A 158 -3.88 -22.75 20.20
C THR A 158 -4.78 -21.65 19.67
N PHE A 159 -4.76 -20.48 20.32
CA PHE A 159 -5.47 -19.29 19.87
C PHE A 159 -5.05 -18.88 18.45
N ALA A 160 -3.75 -18.84 18.16
CA ALA A 160 -3.25 -18.43 16.85
C ALA A 160 -3.60 -19.42 15.73
N GLU A 161 -3.62 -20.73 16.01
CA GLU A 161 -4.12 -21.75 15.09
C GLU A 161 -5.61 -21.54 14.78
N ALA A 162 -6.43 -21.29 15.81
CA ALA A 162 -7.84 -20.98 15.65
C ALA A 162 -8.07 -19.66 14.88
N LEU A 163 -7.27 -18.63 15.13
CA LEU A 163 -7.32 -17.36 14.41
C LEU A 163 -7.02 -17.54 12.92
N ARG A 164 -5.99 -18.32 12.57
CA ARG A 164 -5.68 -18.65 11.17
C ARG A 164 -6.82 -19.41 10.50
N ALA A 165 -7.43 -20.36 11.18
CA ALA A 165 -8.61 -21.08 10.67
C ALA A 165 -9.81 -20.15 10.46
N ARG A 166 -10.08 -19.23 11.39
CA ARG A 166 -11.13 -18.20 11.26
C ARG A 166 -10.89 -17.31 10.04
N VAL A 167 -9.65 -16.85 9.83
CA VAL A 167 -9.26 -16.05 8.65
C VAL A 167 -9.47 -16.85 7.37
N HIS A 168 -9.04 -18.12 7.34
CA HIS A 168 -9.21 -18.98 6.18
C HIS A 168 -10.67 -19.16 5.78
N GLU A 169 -11.52 -19.51 6.74
CA GLU A 169 -12.95 -19.70 6.51
C GLU A 169 -13.63 -18.40 6.04
N ALA A 170 -13.47 -17.32 6.80
CA ALA A 170 -14.17 -16.06 6.55
C ALA A 170 -13.76 -15.38 5.23
N THR A 171 -12.54 -15.63 4.75
CA THR A 171 -12.05 -15.08 3.48
C THR A 171 -12.33 -15.99 2.28
N GLY A 172 -12.97 -17.15 2.48
CA GLY A 172 -13.21 -18.13 1.43
C GLY A 172 -11.94 -18.81 0.93
N GLY A 173 -10.95 -18.97 1.81
CA GLY A 173 -9.77 -19.80 1.56
C GLY A 173 -8.43 -19.09 1.48
N LEU A 174 -8.29 -17.83 1.91
CA LEU A 174 -6.97 -17.18 1.99
C LEU A 174 -6.19 -17.73 3.19
N THR A 175 -4.87 -17.88 3.05
CA THR A 175 -4.01 -18.31 4.15
C THR A 175 -3.23 -17.13 4.71
N ALA A 176 -2.85 -17.26 5.98
CA ALA A 176 -2.05 -16.26 6.69
C ALA A 176 -0.94 -16.96 7.46
N SER A 177 0.25 -16.37 7.41
CA SER A 177 1.36 -16.77 8.26
C SER A 177 1.42 -15.87 9.49
N VAL A 178 1.61 -16.48 10.66
CA VAL A 178 1.54 -15.80 11.95
C VAL A 178 2.85 -15.96 12.71
N GLY A 179 3.37 -14.84 13.19
CA GLY A 179 4.54 -14.79 14.05
C GLY A 179 4.17 -14.17 15.39
N ILE A 180 4.67 -14.76 16.48
CA ILE A 180 4.38 -14.31 17.84
C ILE A 180 5.70 -14.16 18.60
N GLY A 181 5.85 -13.04 19.30
CA GLY A 181 7.05 -12.75 20.08
C GLY A 181 6.81 -11.70 21.16
N THR A 182 7.88 -11.34 21.86
CA THR A 182 7.85 -10.32 22.92
C THR A 182 7.84 -8.88 22.39
N SER A 183 8.11 -8.68 21.10
CA SER A 183 8.16 -7.38 20.44
C SER A 183 7.72 -7.46 18.98
N LYS A 184 7.44 -6.29 18.38
CA LYS A 184 7.10 -6.17 16.96
C LYS A 184 8.18 -6.73 16.04
N LEU A 185 9.46 -6.43 16.32
CA LEU A 185 10.59 -6.98 15.59
C LEU A 185 10.52 -8.51 15.52
N VAL A 186 10.39 -9.16 16.68
CA VAL A 186 10.45 -10.61 16.80
C VAL A 186 9.22 -11.25 16.18
N ALA A 187 8.03 -10.71 16.44
CA ALA A 187 6.78 -11.20 15.85
C ALA A 187 6.81 -11.12 14.32
N LYS A 188 7.28 -10.00 13.76
CA LYS A 188 7.40 -9.83 12.30
C LYS A 188 8.37 -10.85 11.70
N ILE A 189 9.57 -10.99 12.27
CA ILE A 189 10.56 -11.94 11.79
C ILE A 189 10.02 -13.37 11.89
N ALA A 190 9.40 -13.73 13.02
CA ALA A 190 8.81 -15.05 13.22
C ALA A 190 7.77 -15.40 12.15
N SER A 191 6.94 -14.44 11.73
CA SER A 191 5.90 -14.67 10.73
C SER A 191 6.46 -15.00 9.34
N ASP A 192 7.71 -14.61 9.05
CA ASP A 192 8.37 -14.90 7.78
C ASP A 192 9.09 -16.26 7.76
N LEU A 193 9.40 -16.85 8.93
CA LEU A 193 10.25 -18.04 9.03
C LEU A 193 9.62 -19.32 8.48
N ASP A 194 8.29 -19.42 8.53
CA ASP A 194 7.55 -20.64 8.18
C ASP A 194 6.48 -20.38 7.10
N LYS A 195 6.67 -19.35 6.26
CA LYS A 195 5.77 -19.08 5.13
C LYS A 195 5.86 -20.20 4.07
N PRO A 196 4.74 -20.61 3.43
CA PRO A 196 3.35 -20.16 3.64
C PRO A 196 2.60 -20.90 4.76
N ASP A 197 1.48 -20.30 5.19
CA ASP A 197 0.48 -20.89 6.08
C ASP A 197 1.10 -21.40 7.41
N GLY A 198 2.12 -20.68 7.88
CA GLY A 198 2.94 -21.06 9.03
C GLY A 198 2.53 -20.38 10.33
N LEU A 199 2.98 -20.96 11.45
CA LEU A 199 2.84 -20.36 12.79
C LEU A 199 4.13 -20.54 13.60
N VAL A 200 4.78 -19.43 13.92
CA VAL A 200 6.00 -19.42 14.74
C VAL A 200 5.80 -18.58 15.99
N LEU A 201 5.95 -19.22 17.15
CA LEU A 201 5.93 -18.56 18.46
C LEU A 201 7.34 -18.60 19.05
N VAL A 202 7.92 -17.42 19.24
CA VAL A 202 9.23 -17.23 19.88
C VAL A 202 9.00 -16.93 21.36
N PRO A 203 9.37 -17.83 22.29
CA PRO A 203 9.17 -17.63 23.71
C PRO A 203 10.10 -16.52 24.23
N PRO A 204 9.71 -15.84 25.33
CA PRO A 204 10.56 -14.87 25.99
C PRO A 204 11.93 -15.45 26.34
N GLY A 205 13.01 -14.73 26.04
CA GLY A 205 14.40 -15.16 26.28
C GLY A 205 15.04 -15.93 25.12
N GLY A 206 14.30 -16.28 24.06
CA GLY A 206 14.83 -16.94 22.85
C GLY A 206 15.18 -15.99 21.70
N GLU A 207 14.93 -14.68 21.85
CA GLU A 207 14.94 -13.71 20.76
C GLU A 207 16.33 -13.43 20.21
N GLN A 208 17.31 -13.19 21.08
CA GLN A 208 18.68 -12.91 20.63
C GLN A 208 19.31 -14.11 19.93
N GLU A 209 19.10 -15.32 20.45
CA GLU A 209 19.64 -16.54 19.86
C GLU A 209 19.01 -16.82 18.49
N LEU A 210 17.71 -16.52 18.33
CA LEU A 210 17.05 -16.56 17.04
C LEU A 210 17.69 -15.58 16.04
N LEU A 211 17.93 -14.32 16.45
CA LEU A 211 18.39 -13.27 15.53
C LEU A 211 19.85 -13.43 15.10
N ARG A 212 20.77 -13.76 16.02
CA ARG A 212 22.22 -13.78 15.79
C ARG A 212 22.68 -14.44 14.49
N PRO A 213 22.23 -15.65 14.10
CA PRO A 213 22.70 -16.31 12.88
C PRO A 213 22.09 -15.73 11.59
N MET A 214 21.06 -14.89 11.69
CA MET A 214 20.35 -14.38 10.52
C MET A 214 21.16 -13.30 9.80
N ALA A 215 20.93 -13.16 8.49
CA ALA A 215 21.46 -12.04 7.73
C ALA A 215 20.90 -10.71 8.24
N VAL A 216 21.69 -9.63 8.24
CA VAL A 216 21.25 -8.30 8.72
C VAL A 216 20.00 -7.77 8.02
N THR A 217 19.73 -8.21 6.80
CA THR A 217 18.54 -7.85 6.02
C THR A 217 17.23 -8.35 6.63
N VAL A 218 17.29 -9.24 7.62
CA VAL A 218 16.09 -9.68 8.36
C VAL A 218 15.52 -8.57 9.24
N ILE A 219 16.35 -7.59 9.65
CA ILE A 219 15.92 -6.48 10.49
C ILE A 219 15.11 -5.48 9.65
N PRO A 220 13.83 -5.21 10.00
CA PRO A 220 13.02 -4.21 9.31
C PRO A 220 13.71 -2.84 9.28
N GLY A 221 13.80 -2.25 8.09
CA GLY A 221 14.53 -1.00 7.84
C GLY A 221 15.92 -1.19 7.24
N VAL A 222 16.49 -2.41 7.24
CA VAL A 222 17.74 -2.73 6.53
C VAL A 222 17.44 -3.10 5.07
N GLY A 223 17.19 -2.08 4.25
CA GLY A 223 17.01 -2.24 2.80
C GLY A 223 18.33 -2.50 2.05
N PRO A 224 18.28 -2.76 0.73
CA PRO A 224 19.48 -3.10 -0.07
C PRO A 224 20.64 -2.10 0.04
N ALA A 225 20.34 -0.80 0.11
CA ALA A 225 21.36 0.24 0.25
C ALA A 225 22.06 0.20 1.61
N THR A 226 21.30 0.04 2.69
CA THR A 226 21.83 -0.10 4.05
C THR A 226 22.62 -1.38 4.19
N ALA A 227 22.07 -2.51 3.70
CA ALA A 227 22.73 -3.81 3.72
C ALA A 227 24.08 -3.76 2.99
N GLU A 228 24.14 -3.14 1.82
CA GLU A 228 25.39 -2.97 1.08
C GLU A 228 26.39 -2.08 1.84
N ARG A 229 25.93 -1.03 2.51
CA ARG A 229 26.83 -0.20 3.35
C ARG A 229 27.39 -0.98 4.54
N LEU A 230 26.55 -1.74 5.25
CA LEU A 230 26.95 -2.61 6.35
C LEU A 230 27.92 -3.71 5.86
N ARG A 231 27.64 -4.31 4.70
CA ARG A 231 28.51 -5.33 4.09
C ARG A 231 29.91 -4.80 3.79
N ARG A 232 30.04 -3.55 3.33
CA ARG A 232 31.36 -2.90 3.13
C ARG A 232 32.11 -2.69 4.44
N ALA A 233 31.40 -2.56 5.56
CA ALA A 233 31.97 -2.52 6.91
C ALA A 233 32.21 -3.93 7.51
N GLY A 234 32.06 -5.00 6.72
CA GLY A 234 32.28 -6.37 7.17
C GLY A 234 31.09 -7.03 7.85
N VAL A 235 29.96 -6.33 8.00
CA VAL A 235 28.77 -6.80 8.70
C VAL A 235 27.86 -7.57 7.75
N ARG A 236 27.57 -8.84 8.05
CA ARG A 236 26.68 -9.70 7.22
C ARG A 236 25.54 -10.28 8.03
N THR A 237 25.80 -10.63 9.29
CA THR A 237 24.84 -11.24 10.21
C THR A 237 24.41 -10.27 11.31
N VAL A 238 23.30 -10.58 11.99
CA VAL A 238 22.89 -9.80 13.16
C VAL A 238 23.94 -9.88 14.26
N ALA A 239 24.61 -11.02 14.43
CA ALA A 239 25.74 -11.14 15.37
C ALA A 239 26.91 -10.18 15.03
N ASP A 240 27.23 -10.00 13.74
CA ASP A 240 28.23 -9.00 13.33
C ASP A 240 27.75 -7.59 13.70
N LEU A 241 26.46 -7.30 13.49
CA LEU A 241 25.87 -5.99 13.77
C LEU A 241 25.83 -5.69 15.28
N GLU A 242 25.53 -6.70 16.09
CA GLU A 242 25.54 -6.65 17.56
C GLU A 242 26.94 -6.27 18.09
N SER A 243 28.01 -6.71 17.43
CA SER A 243 29.40 -6.42 17.83
C SER A 243 29.82 -4.95 17.66
N LEU A 244 29.07 -4.17 16.86
CA LEU A 244 29.37 -2.77 16.61
C LEU A 244 28.88 -1.87 17.75
N SER A 245 29.70 -0.88 18.09
CA SER A 245 29.30 0.21 18.98
C SER A 245 28.23 1.10 18.33
N VAL A 246 27.47 1.83 19.15
CA VAL A 246 26.50 2.83 18.67
C VAL A 246 27.17 3.84 17.75
N ASP A 247 28.36 4.33 18.11
CA ASP A 247 29.07 5.36 17.34
C ASP A 247 29.51 4.85 15.95
N GLU A 248 29.90 3.58 15.85
CA GLU A 248 30.19 2.95 14.55
C GLU A 248 28.95 2.90 13.68
N LEU A 249 27.82 2.45 14.23
CA LEU A 249 26.56 2.38 13.50
C LEU A 249 26.07 3.77 13.07
N VAL A 250 26.19 4.78 13.94
CA VAL A 250 25.85 6.17 13.61
C VAL A 250 26.74 6.69 12.48
N ARG A 251 28.05 6.41 12.48
CA ARG A 251 28.94 6.79 11.36
C ARG A 251 28.56 6.09 10.06
N GLN A 252 28.12 4.84 10.11
CA GLN A 252 27.72 4.12 8.91
C GLN A 252 26.38 4.61 8.37
N VAL A 253 25.33 4.70 9.19
CA VAL A 253 23.96 4.84 8.68
C VAL A 253 23.21 6.08 9.18
N GLY A 254 23.90 6.97 9.91
CA GLY A 254 23.34 8.19 10.48
C GLY A 254 22.74 7.99 11.86
N THR A 255 22.51 9.08 12.59
CA THR A 255 22.19 9.08 14.03
C THR A 255 20.94 8.27 14.37
N ALA A 256 19.82 8.57 13.71
CA ALA A 256 18.54 7.92 14.02
C ALA A 256 18.56 6.43 13.69
N HIS A 257 19.01 6.08 12.48
CA HIS A 257 19.03 4.68 12.04
C HIS A 257 20.09 3.87 12.79
N GLY A 258 21.26 4.45 13.05
CA GLY A 258 22.35 3.76 13.75
C GLY A 258 21.99 3.38 15.18
N ARG A 259 21.36 4.31 15.92
CA ARG A 259 20.83 4.03 17.27
C ARG A 259 19.74 2.97 17.24
N SER A 260 18.80 3.06 16.30
CA SER A 260 17.73 2.07 16.17
C SER A 260 18.28 0.68 15.84
N LEU A 261 19.22 0.55 14.90
CA LEU A 261 19.83 -0.73 14.56
C LEU A 261 20.61 -1.34 15.73
N HIS A 262 21.24 -0.50 16.56
CA HIS A 262 21.97 -0.98 17.73
C HIS A 262 21.05 -1.73 18.71
N GLU A 263 19.86 -1.17 18.98
CA GLU A 263 18.85 -1.79 19.84
C GLU A 263 18.23 -3.02 19.17
N LEU A 264 17.82 -2.91 17.90
CA LEU A 264 17.17 -4.01 17.18
C LEU A 264 18.10 -5.23 17.02
N ALA A 265 19.41 -5.03 16.85
CA ALA A 265 20.39 -6.12 16.79
C ALA A 265 20.44 -6.95 18.09
N ARG A 266 20.02 -6.36 19.21
CA ARG A 266 19.96 -6.99 20.55
C ARG A 266 18.57 -7.48 20.90
N ALA A 267 17.67 -7.55 19.91
CA ALA A 267 16.24 -7.81 20.08
C ALA A 267 15.49 -6.79 20.95
N HIS A 268 16.08 -5.62 21.22
CA HIS A 268 15.43 -4.57 22.00
C HIS A 268 14.52 -3.73 21.09
N ASP A 269 13.22 -3.95 21.21
CA ASP A 269 12.20 -3.19 20.49
C ASP A 269 11.03 -2.87 21.42
N LEU A 270 11.03 -1.62 21.91
CA LEU A 270 10.04 -1.12 22.87
C LEU A 270 8.84 -0.45 22.21
N ARG A 271 8.73 -0.48 20.88
CA ARG A 271 7.63 0.18 20.17
C ARG A 271 6.31 -0.51 20.53
N PRO A 272 5.33 0.19 21.12
CA PRO A 272 4.01 -0.40 21.39
C PRO A 272 3.26 -0.63 20.09
N VAL A 273 2.27 -1.52 20.10
CA VAL A 273 1.22 -1.54 19.07
C VAL A 273 0.38 -0.28 19.22
N VAL A 274 0.11 0.39 18.11
CA VAL A 274 -0.58 1.68 18.03
C VAL A 274 -1.78 1.51 17.10
N ALA A 275 -2.98 1.51 17.67
CA ALA A 275 -4.20 1.26 16.93
C ALA A 275 -4.55 2.38 15.94
N GLU A 276 -4.24 3.62 16.31
CA GLU A 276 -4.58 4.81 15.52
C GLU A 276 -3.34 5.45 14.91
N ARG A 277 -3.36 5.66 13.61
CA ARG A 277 -2.29 6.37 12.91
C ARG A 277 -2.89 7.41 11.99
N GLU A 278 -2.63 8.67 12.31
CA GLU A 278 -2.95 9.78 11.42
C GLU A 278 -2.09 9.74 10.15
N ALA A 279 -2.74 9.94 9.01
CA ALA A 279 -2.05 10.13 7.75
C ALA A 279 -1.20 11.41 7.82
N LYS A 280 0.07 11.33 7.40
CA LYS A 280 0.97 12.50 7.39
C LYS A 280 0.94 13.25 6.06
N SER A 281 0.51 12.57 5.00
CA SER A 281 0.38 13.12 3.66
C SER A 281 -0.56 12.29 2.80
N VAL A 282 -1.13 12.93 1.79
CA VAL A 282 -1.94 12.31 0.73
C VAL A 282 -1.32 12.67 -0.61
N SER A 283 -1.01 11.69 -1.45
CA SER A 283 -0.39 11.94 -2.76
C SER A 283 -0.91 11.02 -3.85
N VAL A 284 -0.77 11.47 -5.09
CA VAL A 284 -1.03 10.71 -6.32
C VAL A 284 0.19 10.86 -7.22
N GLU A 285 0.74 9.74 -7.69
CA GLU A 285 1.86 9.72 -8.61
C GLU A 285 1.71 8.61 -9.66
N SER A 286 2.28 8.84 -10.84
CA SER A 286 2.22 7.92 -11.97
C SER A 286 3.56 7.84 -12.68
N THR A 287 4.02 6.61 -12.96
CA THR A 287 5.12 6.37 -13.91
C THR A 287 4.54 6.16 -15.29
N TYR A 288 5.01 6.93 -16.27
CA TYR A 288 4.49 6.91 -17.64
C TYR A 288 5.18 5.84 -18.49
N GLU A 289 4.46 5.32 -19.48
CA GLU A 289 4.98 4.33 -20.43
C GLU A 289 6.10 4.92 -21.32
N HIS A 290 5.89 6.16 -21.77
CA HIS A 290 6.87 6.97 -22.47
C HIS A 290 7.20 8.19 -21.62
N ASP A 291 8.45 8.65 -21.69
CA ASP A 291 8.85 9.85 -20.96
C ASP A 291 8.15 11.06 -21.56
N ILE A 292 7.58 11.90 -20.71
CA ILE A 292 6.91 13.14 -21.10
C ILE A 292 7.99 14.20 -21.28
N THR A 293 7.98 14.91 -22.41
CA THR A 293 8.96 15.98 -22.70
C THR A 293 8.30 17.36 -22.84
N ASP A 294 6.98 17.41 -23.03
CA ASP A 294 6.21 18.64 -23.18
C ASP A 294 5.75 19.18 -21.80
N PRO A 295 6.21 20.38 -21.38
CA PRO A 295 5.77 21.01 -20.14
C PRO A 295 4.26 21.25 -20.04
N ALA A 296 3.57 21.49 -21.15
CA ALA A 296 2.11 21.67 -21.15
C ALA A 296 1.41 20.37 -20.75
N VAL A 297 1.85 19.24 -21.32
CA VAL A 297 1.35 17.90 -20.95
C VAL A 297 1.65 17.58 -19.48
N MET A 298 2.82 17.98 -18.96
CA MET A 298 3.16 17.80 -17.55
C MET A 298 2.24 18.61 -16.63
N ALA A 299 1.90 19.85 -16.99
CA ALA A 299 0.99 20.70 -16.24
C ALA A 299 -0.44 20.12 -16.20
N ASP A 300 -0.92 19.59 -17.31
CA ASP A 300 -2.23 18.92 -17.39
C ASP A 300 -2.26 17.65 -16.55
N VAL A 301 -1.18 16.89 -16.58
CA VAL A 301 -0.97 15.71 -15.72
C VAL A 301 -1.09 16.09 -14.24
N LEU A 302 -0.34 17.11 -13.79
CA LEU A 302 -0.37 17.54 -12.38
C LEU A 302 -1.76 18.03 -11.98
N THR A 303 -2.46 18.70 -12.90
CA THR A 303 -3.84 19.16 -12.67
C THR A 303 -4.79 17.97 -12.45
N ARG A 304 -4.70 16.93 -13.27
CA ARG A 304 -5.51 15.70 -13.06
C ARG A 304 -5.14 14.98 -11.76
N GLN A 305 -3.86 14.91 -11.42
CA GLN A 305 -3.42 14.28 -10.17
C GLN A 305 -3.87 15.08 -8.94
N ALA A 306 -3.94 16.41 -9.04
CA ALA A 306 -4.46 17.28 -7.99
C ALA A 306 -5.94 16.99 -7.69
N THR A 307 -6.77 16.72 -8.71
CA THR A 307 -8.15 16.23 -8.51
C THR A 307 -8.17 14.92 -7.73
N GLY A 308 -7.26 13.99 -8.04
CA GLY A 308 -7.13 12.73 -7.31
C GLY A 308 -6.72 12.92 -5.85
N VAL A 309 -5.83 13.87 -5.56
CA VAL A 309 -5.46 14.24 -4.19
C VAL A 309 -6.63 14.87 -3.45
N ALA A 310 -7.31 15.84 -4.05
CA ALA A 310 -8.47 16.52 -3.48
C ALA A 310 -9.60 15.53 -3.15
N THR A 311 -9.90 14.60 -4.06
CA THR A 311 -10.91 13.56 -3.82
C THR A 311 -10.56 12.70 -2.60
N ARG A 312 -9.28 12.36 -2.41
CA ARG A 312 -8.81 11.57 -1.27
C ARG A 312 -8.80 12.37 0.03
N LEU A 313 -8.46 13.65 -0.03
CA LEU A 313 -8.53 14.57 1.12
C LEU A 313 -9.98 14.72 1.60
N ALA A 314 -10.91 15.01 0.67
CA ALA A 314 -12.34 15.12 0.96
C ALA A 314 -12.91 13.82 1.55
N ALA A 315 -12.59 12.66 0.96
CA ALA A 315 -13.04 11.37 1.48
C ALA A 315 -12.49 11.06 2.89
N ALA A 316 -11.35 11.63 3.26
CA ALA A 316 -10.75 11.47 4.58
C ALA A 316 -11.16 12.59 5.57
N GLY A 317 -11.90 13.60 5.15
CA GLY A 317 -12.20 14.78 5.98
C GLY A 317 -10.94 15.59 6.34
N LEU A 318 -9.92 15.58 5.50
CA LEU A 318 -8.62 16.21 5.76
C LEU A 318 -8.37 17.40 4.84
N SER A 319 -7.66 18.39 5.35
CA SER A 319 -7.04 19.49 4.59
C SER A 319 -5.53 19.52 4.88
N GLY A 320 -4.72 20.23 4.10
CA GLY A 320 -3.30 20.37 4.43
C GLY A 320 -2.62 21.57 3.81
N ARG A 321 -1.44 21.95 4.33
CA ARG A 321 -0.82 23.24 4.00
C ARG A 321 0.31 23.16 3.00
N THR A 322 0.97 22.03 2.88
CA THR A 322 2.17 21.90 2.05
C THR A 322 1.89 21.09 0.80
N VAL A 323 1.90 21.73 -0.36
CA VAL A 323 1.80 21.07 -1.66
C VAL A 323 3.21 20.71 -2.12
N THR A 324 3.43 19.46 -2.52
CA THR A 324 4.69 18.94 -3.03
C THR A 324 4.49 18.32 -4.41
N ILE A 325 5.34 18.64 -5.37
CA ILE A 325 5.49 17.87 -6.60
C ILE A 325 6.72 16.97 -6.52
N LYS A 326 6.60 15.78 -7.11
CA LYS A 326 7.70 14.85 -7.32
C LYS A 326 7.90 14.66 -8.82
N VAL A 327 9.13 14.86 -9.27
CA VAL A 327 9.54 14.68 -10.67
C VAL A 327 10.67 13.66 -10.71
N ARG A 328 10.49 12.56 -11.44
CA ARG A 328 11.56 11.60 -11.73
C ARG A 328 11.88 11.64 -13.21
N PHE A 329 13.16 11.77 -13.52
CA PHE A 329 13.66 11.83 -14.90
C PHE A 329 13.96 10.42 -15.44
N SER A 330 14.25 10.36 -16.74
CA SER A 330 14.61 9.13 -17.47
C SER A 330 15.83 8.40 -16.88
N ASP A 331 16.78 9.15 -16.30
CA ASP A 331 17.97 8.65 -15.59
C ASP A 331 17.71 8.19 -14.13
N PHE A 332 16.44 8.16 -13.70
CA PHE A 332 15.99 7.88 -12.33
C PHE A 332 16.33 8.92 -11.26
N THR A 333 16.96 10.04 -11.63
CA THR A 333 17.11 11.20 -10.74
C THR A 333 15.71 11.67 -10.31
N THR A 334 15.51 11.90 -9.00
CA THR A 334 14.22 12.35 -8.46
C THR A 334 14.39 13.68 -7.75
N LEU A 335 13.57 14.67 -8.12
CA LEU A 335 13.48 15.97 -7.46
C LEU A 335 12.11 16.13 -6.81
N ASN A 336 12.09 16.68 -5.60
CA ASN A 336 10.86 17.13 -4.94
C ASN A 336 10.92 18.66 -4.81
N ARG A 337 9.81 19.34 -5.09
CA ARG A 337 9.63 20.77 -4.84
C ARG A 337 8.35 20.95 -4.06
N SER A 338 8.37 21.83 -3.07
CA SER A 338 7.23 22.02 -2.17
C SER A 338 7.04 23.48 -1.83
N ALA A 339 5.79 23.89 -1.66
CA ALA A 339 5.41 25.18 -1.11
C ALA A 339 4.41 24.97 0.04
N THR A 340 4.63 25.69 1.13
CA THR A 340 3.70 25.71 2.27
C THR A 340 2.87 26.98 2.21
N LEU A 341 1.55 26.81 2.24
CA LEU A 341 0.58 27.88 2.12
C LEU A 341 0.20 28.47 3.50
N PRO A 342 -0.22 29.75 3.55
CA PRO A 342 -0.74 30.36 4.77
C PRO A 342 -1.98 29.65 5.31
N ALA A 343 -2.91 29.29 4.43
CA ALA A 343 -4.14 28.55 4.72
C ALA A 343 -4.04 27.09 4.23
N PRO A 344 -4.75 26.14 4.87
CA PRO A 344 -4.85 24.78 4.36
C PRO A 344 -5.59 24.74 3.01
N VAL A 345 -5.35 23.68 2.25
CA VAL A 345 -6.01 23.40 0.97
C VAL A 345 -6.47 21.95 0.92
N ASP A 346 -7.66 21.77 0.36
CA ASP A 346 -8.30 20.47 0.12
C ASP A 346 -8.89 20.38 -1.31
N ALA A 347 -9.10 21.52 -1.97
CA ALA A 347 -9.68 21.61 -3.31
C ALA A 347 -8.66 21.42 -4.45
N ALA A 348 -9.12 20.82 -5.54
CA ALA A 348 -8.30 20.49 -6.71
C ALA A 348 -7.66 21.73 -7.37
N GLY A 349 -8.41 22.84 -7.49
CA GLY A 349 -7.96 24.07 -8.14
C GLY A 349 -6.74 24.70 -7.45
N PRO A 350 -6.80 25.04 -6.15
CA PRO A 350 -5.65 25.54 -5.39
C PRO A 350 -4.43 24.61 -5.45
N ILE A 351 -4.62 23.30 -5.26
CA ILE A 351 -3.52 22.32 -5.33
C ILE A 351 -2.87 22.32 -6.72
N ALA A 352 -3.68 22.30 -7.78
CA ALA A 352 -3.19 22.31 -9.16
C ALA A 352 -2.41 23.59 -9.49
N ARG A 353 -2.89 24.76 -9.04
CA ARG A 353 -2.18 26.04 -9.24
C ARG A 353 -0.77 25.99 -8.65
N VAL A 354 -0.66 25.59 -7.38
CA VAL A 354 0.64 25.51 -6.70
C VAL A 354 1.54 24.47 -7.36
N ALA A 355 1.01 23.31 -7.71
CA ALA A 355 1.78 22.27 -8.41
C ALA A 355 2.33 22.75 -9.75
N ARG A 356 1.56 23.53 -10.52
CA ARG A 356 1.99 24.13 -11.79
C ARG A 356 3.05 25.20 -11.59
N THR A 357 2.93 26.05 -10.58
CA THR A 357 3.97 27.04 -10.24
C THR A 357 5.28 26.34 -9.90
N LEU A 358 5.25 25.31 -9.04
CA LEU A 358 6.44 24.53 -8.66
C LEU A 358 7.08 23.83 -9.88
N LEU A 359 6.28 23.39 -10.85
CA LEU A 359 6.79 22.85 -12.12
C LEU A 359 7.44 23.95 -12.96
N GLY A 360 6.81 25.12 -13.06
CA GLY A 360 7.33 26.30 -13.75
C GLY A 360 8.69 26.74 -13.19
N ASP A 361 8.82 26.81 -11.87
CA ASP A 361 10.08 27.16 -11.20
C ASP A 361 11.19 26.15 -11.49
N LEU A 362 10.86 24.85 -11.45
CA LEU A 362 11.79 23.77 -11.77
C LEU A 362 12.32 23.86 -13.21
N VAL A 363 11.44 24.20 -14.16
CA VAL A 363 11.78 24.35 -15.59
C VAL A 363 12.52 25.66 -15.83
N GLY A 364 12.05 26.77 -15.26
CA GLY A 364 12.55 28.13 -15.49
C GLY A 364 13.91 28.38 -14.87
N ALA A 365 14.23 27.76 -13.73
CA ALA A 365 15.54 27.87 -13.09
C ALA A 365 16.66 27.11 -13.84
N ALA A 366 16.36 26.47 -14.98
CA ALA A 366 17.29 25.64 -15.77
C ALA A 366 18.01 24.55 -14.95
N GLU A 367 17.47 24.19 -13.79
CA GLU A 367 18.10 23.23 -12.87
C GLU A 367 18.19 21.83 -13.49
N ARG A 368 17.23 21.50 -14.37
CA ARG A 368 17.21 20.33 -15.23
C ARG A 368 16.44 20.64 -16.51
N ASP A 369 16.97 20.15 -17.64
CA ASP A 369 16.22 20.17 -18.90
C ASP A 369 15.14 19.09 -18.86
N VAL A 370 13.88 19.46 -18.64
CA VAL A 370 12.74 18.53 -18.66
C VAL A 370 12.55 17.86 -20.04
N ARG A 371 13.17 18.40 -21.11
CA ARG A 371 13.23 17.75 -22.43
C ARG A 371 14.10 16.49 -22.42
N SER A 372 14.92 16.27 -21.39
CA SER A 372 15.61 14.99 -21.15
C SER A 372 14.65 13.83 -20.79
N GLY A 373 13.36 14.15 -20.61
CA GLY A 373 12.28 13.20 -20.42
C GLY A 373 11.93 13.00 -18.95
N VAL A 374 10.68 13.29 -18.61
CA VAL A 374 10.09 13.03 -17.30
C VAL A 374 9.40 11.68 -17.31
N ARG A 375 9.90 10.79 -16.45
CA ARG A 375 9.45 9.40 -16.29
C ARG A 375 8.28 9.26 -15.32
N LEU A 376 8.28 10.01 -14.22
CA LEU A 376 7.19 10.03 -13.23
C LEU A 376 6.91 11.46 -12.80
N LEU A 377 5.62 11.75 -12.64
CA LEU A 377 5.11 12.95 -11.98
C LEU A 377 4.20 12.53 -10.83
N GLY A 378 4.26 13.27 -9.75
CA GLY A 378 3.33 13.15 -8.64
C GLY A 378 3.08 14.49 -7.97
N VAL A 379 1.92 14.60 -7.34
CA VAL A 379 1.54 15.70 -6.46
C VAL A 379 1.06 15.13 -5.13
N GLY A 380 1.34 15.83 -4.04
CA GLY A 380 0.86 15.47 -2.72
C GLY A 380 0.70 16.67 -1.81
N VAL A 381 -0.13 16.49 -0.79
CA VAL A 381 -0.38 17.45 0.28
C VAL A 381 0.08 16.85 1.60
N SER A 382 0.76 17.64 2.43
CA SER A 382 1.21 17.28 3.78
C SER A 382 0.96 18.43 4.77
N GLY A 383 1.28 18.18 6.05
CA GLY A 383 0.84 19.07 7.13
C GLY A 383 -0.67 19.01 7.25
N LEU A 384 -1.20 17.79 7.33
CA LEU A 384 -2.62 17.51 7.32
C LEU A 384 -3.25 17.93 8.66
N ALA A 385 -4.48 18.42 8.60
CA ALA A 385 -5.32 18.74 9.73
C ALA A 385 -6.77 18.39 9.39
N ASP A 386 -7.61 18.22 10.42
CA ASP A 386 -9.05 18.08 10.23
C ASP A 386 -9.58 19.23 9.38
N TRP A 387 -10.59 18.92 8.57
CA TRP A 387 -11.18 19.87 7.63
C TRP A 387 -11.46 21.23 8.29
N VAL A 388 -10.83 22.27 7.78
CA VAL A 388 -11.07 23.67 8.18
C VAL A 388 -11.93 24.28 7.10
N GLN A 389 -13.14 24.72 7.47
CA GLN A 389 -14.00 25.49 6.58
C GLN A 389 -13.26 26.75 6.13
N ASP A 390 -13.04 26.90 4.82
CA ASP A 390 -12.51 28.15 4.27
C ASP A 390 -13.40 29.32 4.68
N ASP A 391 -12.79 30.39 5.19
CA ASP A 391 -13.50 31.65 5.39
C ASP A 391 -13.85 32.20 3.99
N LEU A 392 -15.14 32.42 3.76
CA LEU A 392 -15.75 32.75 2.46
C LEU A 392 -15.11 33.98 1.78
N PHE A 393 -14.38 34.78 2.56
CA PHE A 393 -13.69 36.01 2.13
C PHE A 393 -12.23 35.80 1.69
N SER A 394 -11.59 34.68 2.06
CA SER A 394 -10.18 34.41 1.72
C SER A 394 -9.96 34.09 0.23
N VAL A 395 -10.98 33.53 -0.43
CA VAL A 395 -10.98 33.24 -1.87
C VAL A 395 -10.98 34.53 -2.70
N LEU A 396 -11.70 35.55 -2.25
CA LEU A 396 -11.80 36.86 -2.92
C LEU A 396 -10.53 37.70 -2.74
N GLU A 397 -9.86 37.60 -1.60
CA GLU A 397 -8.59 38.29 -1.35
C GLU A 397 -7.42 37.70 -2.15
N ALA A 398 -7.42 36.37 -2.35
CA ALA A 398 -6.44 35.70 -3.21
C ALA A 398 -6.60 36.08 -4.70
N GLU A 399 -7.82 36.36 -5.16
CA GLU A 399 -8.09 36.86 -6.51
C GLU A 399 -7.65 38.32 -6.69
N ALA A 400 -7.79 39.16 -5.64
CA ALA A 400 -7.36 40.56 -5.67
C ALA A 400 -5.83 40.73 -5.63
N ALA A 401 -5.11 39.87 -4.90
CA ALA A 401 -3.65 39.95 -4.77
C ALA A 401 -2.88 39.58 -6.06
N VAL A 402 -3.50 38.82 -6.97
CA VAL A 402 -2.90 38.45 -8.27
C VAL A 402 -3.05 39.58 -9.30
N ALA A 403 -3.99 40.52 -9.11
CA ALA A 403 -4.30 41.56 -10.08
C ALA A 403 -3.44 42.84 -9.95
N THR A 404 -2.69 43.03 -8.85
CA THR A 404 -2.07 44.33 -8.51
C THR A 404 -0.56 44.45 -8.76
N GLY A 405 0.02 43.61 -9.62
CA GLY A 405 1.41 43.76 -10.08
C GLY A 405 1.51 44.45 -11.44
N THR A 406 1.45 45.79 -11.49
CA THR A 406 1.75 46.63 -12.68
C THR A 406 3.29 46.68 -12.89
N ASP A 407 3.89 46.77 -14.09
CA ASP A 407 3.80 47.84 -15.12
C ASP A 407 4.81 47.57 -16.28
N PRO A 408 5.06 48.44 -17.29
CA PRO A 408 4.26 49.03 -18.38
C PRO A 408 4.81 48.73 -19.81
N GLY A 409 4.07 49.05 -20.88
CA GLY A 409 4.66 49.27 -22.22
C GLY A 409 3.74 49.04 -23.44
N GLU A 410 3.24 50.14 -23.98
CA GLU A 410 2.32 50.41 -25.11
C GLU A 410 2.44 49.66 -26.47
N ASP A 411 1.26 49.61 -27.11
CA ASP A 411 0.92 49.63 -28.55
C ASP A 411 1.23 48.45 -29.50
N ALA A 412 0.18 47.69 -29.84
CA ALA A 412 -0.24 47.46 -31.24
C ALA A 412 -1.61 46.75 -31.35
N SER A 413 -2.56 47.48 -31.96
CA SER A 413 -3.69 47.02 -32.80
C SER A 413 -4.60 45.87 -32.35
N THR A 414 -5.85 46.26 -32.09
CA THR A 414 -7.09 45.49 -32.17
C THR A 414 -7.21 44.64 -33.44
N ASP A 415 -7.44 43.34 -33.26
CA ASP A 415 -8.24 42.52 -34.18
C ASP A 415 -8.97 41.45 -33.34
N GLU A 416 -10.28 41.59 -33.22
CA GLU A 416 -11.16 40.55 -32.68
C GLU A 416 -11.30 39.43 -33.72
N PRO A 417 -11.02 38.15 -33.41
CA PRO A 417 -11.57 37.07 -34.19
C PRO A 417 -12.95 36.71 -33.62
N THR A 418 -13.95 37.11 -34.38
CA THR A 418 -15.33 36.61 -34.37
C THR A 418 -15.43 35.13 -34.02
N THR A 419 -16.20 34.82 -32.99
CA THR A 419 -16.64 33.47 -32.63
C THR A 419 -17.51 32.89 -33.75
N ALA A 420 -16.97 31.91 -34.49
CA ALA A 420 -17.77 31.07 -35.35
C ALA A 420 -18.50 30.02 -34.50
N ASP A 421 -19.83 30.06 -34.56
CA ASP A 421 -20.76 29.08 -33.98
C ASP A 421 -20.37 27.64 -34.33
N VAL A 422 -20.03 26.84 -33.31
CA VAL A 422 -19.98 25.37 -33.40
C VAL A 422 -21.30 24.82 -32.84
N PRO A 423 -22.10 24.08 -33.62
CA PRO A 423 -23.39 23.57 -33.15
C PRO A 423 -23.20 22.52 -32.05
N PRO A 424 -24.05 22.48 -31.01
CA PRO A 424 -23.97 21.49 -29.95
C PRO A 424 -24.59 20.16 -30.45
N GLY A 425 -23.83 19.06 -30.43
CA GLY A 425 -24.43 17.74 -30.66
C GLY A 425 -23.57 16.74 -31.41
N ALA A 426 -22.43 16.38 -30.85
CA ALA A 426 -21.93 15.02 -30.95
C ALA A 426 -21.18 14.71 -29.66
N PRO A 427 -21.54 13.65 -28.90
CA PRO A 427 -20.69 13.21 -27.80
C PRO A 427 -19.31 12.93 -28.40
N ALA A 428 -18.26 13.49 -27.78
CA ALA A 428 -16.91 13.12 -28.10
C ALA A 428 -16.83 11.58 -28.05
N PRO A 429 -16.20 10.91 -29.02
CA PRO A 429 -16.08 9.45 -28.99
C PRO A 429 -15.46 9.06 -27.65
N GLU A 430 -16.16 8.23 -26.88
CA GLU A 430 -15.62 7.69 -25.64
C GLU A 430 -14.26 7.07 -25.98
N PRO A 431 -13.20 7.35 -25.20
CA PRO A 431 -11.91 6.72 -25.44
C PRO A 431 -12.09 5.21 -25.46
N PRO A 432 -11.37 4.48 -26.34
CA PRO A 432 -11.54 3.05 -26.49
C PRO A 432 -11.40 2.35 -25.13
N ARG A 433 -12.39 1.51 -24.79
CA ARG A 433 -12.39 0.72 -23.56
C ARG A 433 -11.16 -0.16 -23.52
N GLU A 434 -10.21 0.16 -22.64
CA GLU A 434 -9.01 -0.64 -22.45
C GLU A 434 -9.28 -1.78 -21.46
N TRP A 435 -9.46 -2.99 -21.98
CA TRP A 435 -9.67 -4.18 -21.17
C TRP A 435 -8.35 -4.65 -20.55
N ALA A 436 -8.22 -4.57 -19.22
CA ALA A 436 -7.03 -5.02 -18.51
C ALA A 436 -7.12 -6.51 -18.16
N ALA A 437 -6.04 -7.27 -18.38
CA ALA A 437 -5.95 -8.67 -17.95
C ALA A 437 -6.22 -8.81 -16.44
N GLY A 438 -7.12 -9.71 -16.08
CA GLY A 438 -7.59 -9.95 -14.72
C GLY A 438 -8.82 -9.14 -14.31
N ALA A 439 -9.24 -8.15 -15.09
CA ALA A 439 -10.44 -7.36 -14.78
C ALA A 439 -11.72 -8.21 -14.84
N ASP A 440 -12.63 -7.98 -13.90
CA ASP A 440 -13.92 -8.67 -13.86
C ASP A 440 -14.90 -8.05 -14.86
N VAL A 441 -15.68 -8.90 -15.52
CA VAL A 441 -16.62 -8.50 -16.57
C VAL A 441 -17.93 -9.28 -16.46
N GLU A 442 -18.95 -8.77 -17.12
CA GLU A 442 -20.23 -9.45 -17.30
C GLU A 442 -20.66 -9.34 -18.75
N HIS A 443 -21.15 -10.45 -19.29
CA HIS A 443 -21.71 -10.54 -20.63
C HIS A 443 -23.19 -10.94 -20.55
N ASP A 444 -24.06 -10.32 -21.33
CA ASP A 444 -25.51 -10.56 -21.27
C ASP A 444 -25.89 -12.04 -21.42
N GLU A 445 -25.26 -12.75 -22.35
CA GLU A 445 -25.55 -14.18 -22.60
C GLU A 445 -24.76 -15.14 -21.69
N HIS A 446 -23.52 -14.79 -21.35
CA HIS A 446 -22.58 -15.74 -20.74
C HIS A 446 -22.36 -15.50 -19.23
N GLY A 447 -22.96 -14.43 -18.70
CA GLY A 447 -22.85 -14.04 -17.30
C GLY A 447 -21.48 -13.50 -16.95
N ARG A 448 -21.07 -13.73 -15.69
CA ARG A 448 -19.85 -13.18 -15.12
C ARG A 448 -18.60 -13.94 -15.56
N GLY A 449 -17.52 -13.20 -15.72
CA GLY A 449 -16.21 -13.74 -16.04
C GLY A 449 -15.11 -12.72 -15.78
N TRP A 450 -13.93 -12.98 -16.35
CA TRP A 450 -12.78 -12.11 -16.24
C TRP A 450 -11.98 -12.06 -17.53
N VAL A 451 -11.33 -10.92 -17.79
CA VAL A 451 -10.49 -10.69 -18.97
C VAL A 451 -9.25 -11.58 -18.88
N TRP A 452 -9.21 -12.62 -19.71
CA TRP A 452 -8.06 -13.51 -19.85
C TRP A 452 -6.92 -12.84 -20.64
N GLY A 453 -7.27 -12.03 -21.64
CA GLY A 453 -6.33 -11.23 -22.41
C GLY A 453 -7.04 -10.27 -23.37
N ALA A 454 -6.37 -9.19 -23.76
CA ALA A 454 -6.92 -8.21 -24.68
C ALA A 454 -5.82 -7.65 -25.60
N GLY A 455 -6.20 -7.31 -26.83
CA GLY A 455 -5.32 -6.69 -27.82
C GLY A 455 -5.89 -6.74 -29.22
N ARG A 456 -5.42 -5.83 -30.10
CA ARG A 456 -5.79 -5.77 -31.53
C ARG A 456 -7.32 -5.74 -31.76
N GLY A 457 -8.06 -5.04 -30.90
CA GLY A 457 -9.52 -4.92 -31.01
C GLY A 457 -10.31 -6.16 -30.57
N VAL A 458 -9.65 -7.14 -29.95
CA VAL A 458 -10.27 -8.36 -29.42
C VAL A 458 -10.03 -8.44 -27.92
N VAL A 459 -11.06 -8.84 -27.19
CA VAL A 459 -10.99 -9.18 -25.76
C VAL A 459 -11.37 -10.63 -25.60
N THR A 460 -10.58 -11.38 -24.86
CA THR A 460 -10.85 -12.78 -24.53
C THR A 460 -11.20 -12.89 -23.06
N VAL A 461 -12.35 -13.47 -22.79
CA VAL A 461 -12.96 -13.58 -21.45
C VAL A 461 -13.08 -15.04 -21.08
N ARG A 462 -12.79 -15.34 -19.82
CA ARG A 462 -13.04 -16.64 -19.21
C ARG A 462 -14.23 -16.50 -18.26
N PHE A 463 -15.27 -17.30 -18.48
CA PHE A 463 -16.54 -17.20 -17.74
C PHE A 463 -16.54 -18.11 -16.52
N GLU A 464 -15.89 -17.63 -15.46
CA GLU A 464 -15.84 -18.29 -14.15
C GLU A 464 -15.80 -17.23 -13.03
N THR A 465 -16.17 -17.63 -11.82
CA THR A 465 -16.12 -16.83 -10.60
C THR A 465 -15.59 -17.68 -9.44
N ALA A 466 -15.42 -17.07 -8.26
CA ALA A 466 -14.99 -17.76 -7.04
C ALA A 466 -15.84 -19.00 -6.68
N THR A 467 -17.12 -19.01 -7.07
CA THR A 467 -18.11 -20.03 -6.71
C THR A 467 -18.45 -21.00 -7.84
N THR A 468 -17.87 -20.83 -9.03
CA THR A 468 -18.07 -21.74 -10.17
C THR A 468 -16.85 -22.64 -10.37
N PRO A 469 -16.97 -23.77 -11.07
CA PRO A 469 -15.80 -24.47 -11.60
C PRO A 469 -15.10 -23.63 -12.69
N PRO A 470 -13.88 -24.02 -13.12
CA PRO A 470 -13.22 -23.42 -14.28
C PRO A 470 -14.12 -23.41 -15.51
N GLY A 471 -14.28 -22.23 -16.11
CA GLY A 471 -15.27 -21.98 -17.15
C GLY A 471 -14.72 -21.96 -18.58
N PRO A 472 -15.61 -21.82 -19.58
CA PRO A 472 -15.22 -21.69 -20.98
C PRO A 472 -14.54 -20.34 -21.24
N VAL A 473 -13.72 -20.32 -22.29
CA VAL A 473 -13.05 -19.11 -22.78
C VAL A 473 -13.68 -18.71 -24.12
N ARG A 474 -14.03 -17.43 -24.28
CA ARG A 474 -14.59 -16.88 -25.53
C ARG A 474 -13.95 -15.53 -25.85
N SER A 475 -13.87 -15.20 -27.14
CA SER A 475 -13.33 -13.94 -27.63
C SER A 475 -14.42 -13.10 -28.26
N PHE A 476 -14.41 -11.81 -27.96
CA PHE A 476 -15.36 -10.80 -28.43
C PHE A 476 -14.61 -9.65 -29.06
N ARG A 477 -15.32 -8.81 -29.83
CA ARG A 477 -14.77 -7.52 -30.19
C ARG A 477 -14.61 -6.67 -28.92
N ALA A 478 -13.58 -5.82 -28.88
CA ALA A 478 -13.34 -4.97 -27.71
C ALA A 478 -14.46 -3.94 -27.47
N ASP A 479 -15.23 -3.62 -28.51
CA ASP A 479 -16.39 -2.73 -28.51
C ASP A 479 -17.74 -3.47 -28.42
N ASP A 480 -17.73 -4.76 -28.04
CA ASP A 480 -18.96 -5.55 -27.91
C ASP A 480 -19.93 -4.91 -26.89
N PRO A 481 -21.15 -4.52 -27.32
CA PRO A 481 -22.11 -3.83 -26.44
C PRO A 481 -22.66 -4.73 -25.33
N ALA A 482 -22.62 -6.06 -25.51
CA ALA A 482 -23.08 -7.02 -24.51
C ALA A 482 -22.04 -7.25 -23.40
N LEU A 483 -20.79 -6.78 -23.59
CA LEU A 483 -19.71 -6.93 -22.61
C LEU A 483 -19.48 -5.63 -21.84
N ARG A 484 -19.63 -5.70 -20.51
CA ARG A 484 -19.41 -4.58 -19.60
C ARG A 484 -18.41 -4.91 -18.49
N PRO A 485 -17.63 -3.92 -18.01
CA PRO A 485 -16.90 -4.08 -16.75
C PRO A 485 -17.88 -4.45 -15.64
N TRP A 486 -17.53 -5.45 -14.84
CA TRP A 486 -18.31 -5.80 -13.67
C TRP A 486 -17.65 -5.16 -12.46
N VAL A 487 -18.41 -4.32 -11.77
CA VAL A 487 -18.03 -3.77 -10.47
C VAL A 487 -18.91 -4.46 -9.44
N ARG A 488 -18.29 -5.00 -8.39
CA ARG A 488 -19.03 -5.60 -7.28
C ARG A 488 -19.93 -4.52 -6.65
N PRO A 489 -21.23 -4.78 -6.45
CA PRO A 489 -22.08 -3.87 -5.70
C PRO A 489 -21.50 -3.67 -4.30
N VAL A 490 -21.39 -2.42 -3.84
CA VAL A 490 -21.03 -2.14 -2.45
C VAL A 490 -22.16 -2.69 -1.58
N PRO A 491 -21.87 -3.52 -0.55
CA PRO A 491 -22.89 -3.96 0.38
C PRO A 491 -23.53 -2.71 1.01
N VAL A 492 -24.85 -2.54 0.84
CA VAL A 492 -25.60 -1.60 1.67
C VAL A 492 -25.54 -2.17 3.07
N ALA A 493 -25.02 -1.42 4.04
CA ALA A 493 -24.97 -1.87 5.44
C ALA A 493 -26.38 -2.32 5.86
N ASP A 494 -26.54 -3.60 6.19
CA ASP A 494 -27.75 -4.10 6.82
C ASP A 494 -27.71 -3.62 8.27
N PRO A 495 -28.64 -2.76 8.72
CA PRO A 495 -28.64 -2.25 10.09
C PRO A 495 -28.86 -3.34 11.15
N LEU A 496 -29.06 -4.60 10.76
CA LEU A 496 -29.23 -5.75 11.66
C LEU A 496 -28.08 -6.78 11.60
N ASP A 497 -26.99 -6.54 10.85
CA ASP A 497 -25.82 -7.43 10.83
C ASP A 497 -24.78 -6.98 11.89
N PRO A 498 -24.53 -7.76 12.95
CA PRO A 498 -23.53 -7.43 13.97
C PRO A 498 -22.07 -7.47 13.48
N LEU A 499 -21.82 -7.87 12.23
CA LEU A 499 -20.50 -7.82 11.57
C LEU A 499 -20.35 -6.64 10.60
N ALA A 500 -21.38 -5.80 10.43
CA ALA A 500 -21.24 -4.55 9.70
C ALA A 500 -20.40 -3.56 10.52
N VAL A 501 -19.19 -3.24 10.05
CA VAL A 501 -18.40 -2.12 10.60
C VAL A 501 -19.16 -0.84 10.26
N PRO A 502 -19.61 -0.03 11.25
CA PRO A 502 -20.17 1.28 10.93
C PRO A 502 -19.03 2.19 10.46
N GLU A 503 -19.13 2.69 9.22
CA GLU A 503 -18.42 3.91 8.84
C GLU A 503 -19.16 5.11 9.44
N GLY A 504 -18.44 5.92 10.21
CA GLY A 504 -18.95 7.16 10.79
C GLY A 504 -19.02 7.12 12.31
N VAL A 505 -17.94 7.56 12.96
CA VAL A 505 -18.04 8.05 14.34
C VAL A 505 -18.64 9.45 14.24
N ASP A 506 -19.91 9.59 14.61
CA ASP A 506 -20.50 10.92 14.85
C ASP A 506 -19.68 11.62 15.95
N PRO A 507 -19.29 12.89 15.78
CA PRO A 507 -18.57 13.61 16.81
C PRO A 507 -19.47 13.79 18.03
N VAL A 508 -19.01 13.25 19.15
CA VAL A 508 -19.58 13.48 20.49
C VAL A 508 -19.57 14.98 20.74
N VAL A 509 -20.76 15.58 20.83
CA VAL A 509 -20.95 16.95 21.29
C VAL A 509 -20.43 17.05 22.73
N PRO A 510 -19.46 17.92 23.05
CA PRO A 510 -19.03 18.11 24.42
C PRO A 510 -20.17 18.69 25.25
N VAL A 511 -20.52 17.99 26.33
CA VAL A 511 -21.39 18.49 27.38
C VAL A 511 -20.65 19.65 28.07
N GLU A 512 -21.21 20.86 28.04
CA GLU A 512 -20.68 22.01 28.78
C GLU A 512 -20.69 21.71 30.29
N GLU A 513 -19.50 21.59 30.89
CA GLU A 513 -19.37 21.68 32.34
C GLU A 513 -19.36 23.17 32.79
N PRO A 514 -19.97 23.50 33.94
CA PRO A 514 -20.18 24.88 34.34
C PRO A 514 -18.88 25.55 34.81
N ARG A 515 -18.63 26.76 34.31
CA ARG A 515 -17.54 27.64 34.77
C ARG A 515 -17.72 28.04 36.23
N GLU A 516 -16.79 27.64 37.10
CA GLU A 516 -16.63 28.26 38.41
C GLU A 516 -16.06 29.70 38.29
N PRO A 517 -16.51 30.64 39.12
CA PRO A 517 -16.13 32.05 38.99
C PRO A 517 -14.71 32.34 39.50
N SER A 518 -14.00 33.15 38.73
CA SER A 518 -12.70 33.73 39.07
C SER A 518 -12.74 34.51 40.39
N GLY A 519 -12.09 33.97 41.43
CA GLY A 519 -11.80 34.67 42.66
C GLY A 519 -10.64 35.64 42.48
N GLY A 520 -10.93 36.94 42.55
CA GLY A 520 -9.94 37.99 42.77
C GLY A 520 -10.00 38.50 44.21
N MET A 521 -8.82 38.69 44.80
CA MET A 521 -8.51 39.51 45.98
C MET A 521 -9.21 39.20 47.32
N ALA A 522 -8.49 38.54 48.22
CA ALA A 522 -7.82 39.20 49.35
C ALA A 522 -6.60 38.37 49.81
#